data_AF-A0A1G3QTU5-F1
#
_entry.id   AF-A0A1G3QTU5-F1
#
_cell.length_a   1.000
_cell.length_b   1.000
_cell.length_c   1.000
_cell.angle_alpha   90.00
_cell.angle_beta   90.00
_cell.angle_gamma   90.00
#
_symmetry.space_group_name_H-M   'P 1'
#
loop_
_entity.id
_entity.type
_entity.pdbx_description
1 polymer ?
#
loop_
_entity_poly.entity_id
_entity_poly.type
_entity_poly.pdbx_seq_one_letter_code
_entity_poly.pdbx_strand_id
1 'polypeptide(L)'
;MPKDDNEFDSLFENEEPDNKVKKIEKLFAFDDKLQHEKIEKAEEAPRAKPVQEGAPKKKRTSEDFEPDMDALLITAQSPLIIEGLKYLTRNDFSGDTLRIYAEAVKGVEIFIKILERNPNNYYKLSAVIKTDVDCKEIENVALKLYKMKHRYNPQTDNQILQAYEMLRNRLKIGYNKVLLSSSMIGIKKYFLLSGNLNQEKAADLILKKDKEFRDDIEQFTQHLNVAIRLTKIGDYEISKGLRGRDLNAFIIRASHLLAYYFHVIGDTKSEEHYRRVHENHKKYFITR
;
A
#
# COMPACT_ATOMS: atom_id res chain seq x y z
N MET A 1 39.77 -2.84 7.35
CA MET A 1 38.49 -2.72 6.63
C MET A 1 38.05 -4.10 6.17
N PRO A 2 36.74 -4.39 6.03
CA PRO A 2 35.53 -3.89 6.73
C PRO A 2 34.67 -5.10 7.28
N LYS A 3 33.52 -5.02 7.98
CA LYS A 3 32.30 -4.20 7.84
C LYS A 3 31.53 -4.05 9.17
N ASP A 4 30.90 -2.89 9.32
CA ASP A 4 29.83 -2.55 10.25
C ASP A 4 28.51 -3.26 9.90
N ASP A 5 27.88 -3.93 10.87
CA ASP A 5 26.51 -4.51 10.76
C ASP A 5 25.55 -3.97 11.86
N ASN A 6 25.90 -2.90 12.57
CA ASN A 6 25.14 -2.40 13.73
C ASN A 6 24.35 -1.09 13.46
N GLU A 7 23.54 -1.06 12.40
CA GLU A 7 22.64 0.09 12.14
C GLU A 7 21.14 -0.29 12.21
N PHE A 8 20.81 -1.57 12.39
CA PHE A 8 19.42 -2.07 12.35
C PHE A 8 18.75 -2.26 13.74
N ASP A 9 19.50 -2.15 14.83
CA ASP A 9 19.03 -2.45 16.19
C ASP A 9 18.34 -1.27 16.91
N SER A 10 18.43 -0.03 16.42
CA SER A 10 17.95 1.15 17.15
C SER A 10 16.50 1.56 16.86
N LEU A 11 15.71 0.74 16.14
CA LEU A 11 14.47 1.17 15.50
C LEU A 11 13.15 0.76 16.20
N PHE A 12 13.19 0.04 17.33
CA PHE A 12 11.97 -0.50 17.94
C PHE A 12 11.90 -0.46 19.48
N GLU A 13 12.65 0.43 20.13
CA GLU A 13 12.36 0.73 21.54
C GLU A 13 11.31 1.84 21.64
N ASN A 14 10.14 1.44 22.17
CA ASN A 14 9.02 2.25 22.68
C ASN A 14 7.85 2.48 21.70
N GLU A 15 6.75 1.75 21.89
CA GLU A 15 5.47 2.28 22.40
C GLU A 15 4.35 1.21 22.36
N GLU A 16 3.58 1.13 23.45
CA GLU A 16 2.46 0.20 23.68
C GLU A 16 1.18 0.56 22.88
N PRO A 17 0.25 -0.38 22.64
CA PRO A 17 -0.88 -0.16 21.73
C PRO A 17 -2.11 0.39 22.47
N ASP A 18 -2.67 1.49 21.99
CA ASP A 18 -3.92 2.03 22.55
C ASP A 18 -4.98 2.33 21.48
N ASN A 19 -6.17 1.74 21.68
CA ASN A 19 -7.55 1.85 21.15
C ASN A 19 -7.92 2.67 19.87
N LYS A 20 -6.97 3.17 19.06
CA LYS A 20 -7.23 4.00 17.86
C LYS A 20 -7.49 3.20 16.58
N VAL A 21 -7.21 1.89 16.58
CA VAL A 21 -7.30 1.03 15.39
C VAL A 21 -8.73 0.93 14.84
N LYS A 22 -9.75 0.84 15.72
CA LYS A 22 -11.16 0.67 15.32
C LYS A 22 -11.80 1.91 14.67
N LYS A 23 -11.21 3.10 14.83
CA LYS A 23 -11.74 4.35 14.23
C LYS A 23 -11.18 4.58 12.82
N ILE A 24 -10.08 3.91 12.45
CA ILE A 24 -9.40 4.05 11.16
C ILE A 24 -10.10 3.21 10.09
N GLU A 25 -10.58 2.01 10.42
CA GLU A 25 -11.23 1.10 9.47
C GLU A 25 -12.53 1.66 8.86
N LYS A 26 -13.29 2.47 9.61
CA LYS A 26 -14.54 3.07 9.13
C LYS A 26 -14.36 4.23 8.14
N LEU A 27 -13.15 4.78 8.01
CA LEU A 27 -12.88 5.88 7.07
C LEU A 27 -12.48 5.41 5.66
N PHE A 28 -12.36 4.10 5.42
CA PHE A 28 -11.86 3.51 4.17
C PHE A 28 -12.79 2.48 3.54
N ALA A 29 -14.09 2.48 3.87
CA ALA A 29 -15.07 1.70 3.12
C ALA A 29 -15.36 2.40 1.78
N PHE A 30 -14.87 1.84 0.68
CA PHE A 30 -15.17 2.32 -0.67
C PHE A 30 -16.41 1.60 -1.24
N ASP A 31 -17.32 2.38 -1.84
CA ASP A 31 -18.57 1.96 -2.49
C ASP A 31 -18.28 1.24 -3.83
N ASP A 32 -18.46 -0.09 -3.85
CA ASP A 32 -18.45 -0.90 -5.08
C ASP A 32 -19.81 -0.82 -5.78
N LYS A 33 -19.91 0.01 -6.82
CA LYS A 33 -20.94 -0.13 -7.86
C LYS A 33 -20.28 -0.23 -9.23
N LEU A 34 -19.86 -1.45 -9.59
CA LEU A 34 -19.60 -1.82 -10.97
C LEU A 34 -20.55 -2.96 -11.35
N GLN A 35 -21.38 -2.67 -12.35
CA GLN A 35 -22.38 -3.57 -12.92
C GLN A 35 -21.68 -4.66 -13.71
N HIS A 36 -21.91 -5.93 -13.35
CA HIS A 36 -21.47 -7.07 -14.15
C HIS A 36 -22.46 -7.32 -15.30
N GLU A 37 -22.04 -7.05 -16.53
CA GLU A 37 -22.69 -7.59 -17.73
C GLU A 37 -22.42 -9.10 -17.83
N LYS A 38 -23.50 -9.86 -18.05
CA LYS A 38 -23.52 -11.32 -18.16
C LYS A 38 -22.97 -11.74 -19.53
N ILE A 39 -21.97 -12.63 -19.54
CA ILE A 39 -21.52 -13.33 -20.74
C ILE A 39 -22.25 -14.69 -20.81
N GLU A 40 -22.93 -14.92 -21.93
CA GLU A 40 -23.70 -16.13 -22.22
C GLU A 40 -22.79 -17.33 -22.54
N LYS A 41 -23.21 -18.53 -22.10
CA LYS A 41 -22.51 -19.81 -22.30
C LYS A 41 -22.69 -20.31 -23.74
N ALA A 42 -21.60 -20.70 -24.39
CA ALA A 42 -21.62 -21.43 -25.65
C ALA A 42 -21.82 -22.94 -25.44
N GLU A 43 -22.58 -23.56 -26.35
CA GLU A 43 -23.06 -24.95 -26.36
C GLU A 43 -21.94 -26.01 -26.58
N GLU A 44 -22.09 -27.15 -25.92
CA GLU A 44 -21.19 -28.32 -26.02
C GLU A 44 -21.50 -29.19 -27.25
N ALA A 45 -20.45 -29.65 -27.94
CA ALA A 45 -20.52 -30.67 -29.00
C ALA A 45 -20.41 -32.12 -28.42
N PRO A 46 -21.04 -33.13 -29.05
CA PRO A 46 -21.31 -34.42 -28.44
C PRO A 46 -20.09 -35.37 -28.36
N ARG A 47 -19.92 -35.98 -27.19
CA ARG A 47 -18.89 -37.01 -26.87
C ARG A 47 -19.22 -38.39 -27.47
N ALA A 48 -18.20 -39.03 -28.05
CA ALA A 48 -18.20 -40.46 -28.38
C ALA A 48 -18.03 -41.34 -27.12
N LYS A 49 -18.66 -42.53 -27.12
CA LYS A 49 -18.73 -43.50 -26.00
C LYS A 49 -17.49 -44.42 -25.89
N PRO A 50 -17.26 -45.04 -24.70
CA PRO A 50 -15.94 -45.48 -24.25
C PRO A 50 -15.70 -47.00 -24.35
N VAL A 51 -14.42 -47.40 -24.39
CA VAL A 51 -13.95 -48.77 -24.17
C VAL A 51 -13.58 -48.94 -22.69
N GLN A 52 -14.04 -50.01 -22.06
CA GLN A 52 -13.80 -50.36 -20.65
C GLN A 52 -12.51 -51.19 -20.51
N GLU A 53 -11.75 -50.99 -19.43
CA GLU A 53 -11.48 -51.99 -18.37
C GLU A 53 -10.34 -51.52 -17.42
N GLY A 54 -10.55 -51.69 -16.11
CA GLY A 54 -9.51 -51.53 -15.08
C GLY A 54 -9.96 -50.86 -13.77
N ALA A 55 -10.42 -51.67 -12.81
CA ALA A 55 -10.68 -51.40 -11.38
C ALA A 55 -11.63 -50.23 -11.00
N PRO A 56 -12.44 -50.33 -9.92
CA PRO A 56 -13.32 -49.24 -9.51
C PRO A 56 -12.50 -48.14 -8.82
N LYS A 57 -11.74 -47.37 -9.60
CA LYS A 57 -11.41 -45.99 -9.20
C LYS A 57 -12.75 -45.27 -9.18
N LYS A 58 -13.19 -44.77 -8.02
CA LYS A 58 -14.30 -43.81 -7.93
C LYS A 58 -14.10 -42.80 -9.07
N LYS A 59 -14.98 -42.81 -10.07
CA LYS A 59 -14.97 -41.81 -11.13
C LYS A 59 -15.22 -40.50 -10.41
N ARG A 60 -14.21 -39.63 -10.38
CA ARG A 60 -14.36 -38.28 -9.82
C ARG A 60 -15.58 -37.65 -10.49
N THR A 61 -16.65 -37.43 -9.74
CA THR A 61 -17.83 -36.76 -10.26
C THR A 61 -17.54 -35.27 -10.34
N SER A 62 -18.28 -34.51 -11.15
CA SER A 62 -18.17 -33.04 -11.16
C SER A 62 -18.46 -32.40 -9.80
N GLU A 63 -19.13 -33.13 -8.91
CA GLU A 63 -19.36 -32.76 -7.50
C GLU A 63 -18.10 -32.90 -6.63
N ASP A 64 -17.09 -33.66 -7.07
CA ASP A 64 -15.76 -33.71 -6.42
C ASP A 64 -14.86 -32.51 -6.83
N PHE A 65 -15.35 -31.65 -7.73
CA PHE A 65 -14.67 -30.43 -8.16
C PHE A 65 -15.39 -29.21 -7.57
N GLU A 66 -15.32 -29.04 -6.26
CA GLU A 66 -15.47 -27.71 -5.67
C GLU A 66 -14.06 -27.07 -5.67
N PRO A 67 -13.72 -26.22 -6.65
CA PRO A 67 -12.45 -25.51 -6.60
C PRO A 67 -12.46 -24.67 -5.33
N ASP A 68 -11.44 -24.87 -4.50
CA ASP A 68 -11.23 -24.03 -3.32
C ASP A 68 -11.00 -22.59 -3.81
N MET A 69 -12.06 -21.78 -3.73
CA MET A 69 -12.06 -20.42 -4.24
C MET A 69 -11.04 -19.56 -3.49
N ASP A 70 -10.81 -19.83 -2.21
CA ASP A 70 -9.81 -19.12 -1.42
C ASP A 70 -8.41 -19.48 -1.92
N ALA A 71 -8.14 -20.76 -2.21
CA ALA A 71 -6.89 -21.21 -2.84
C ALA A 71 -6.65 -20.56 -4.21
N LEU A 72 -7.68 -20.50 -5.06
CA LEU A 72 -7.59 -19.89 -6.38
C LEU A 72 -7.32 -18.39 -6.29
N LEU A 73 -7.98 -17.71 -5.35
CA LEU A 73 -7.79 -16.27 -5.14
C LEU A 73 -6.38 -15.95 -4.64
N ILE A 74 -5.83 -16.69 -3.68
CA ILE A 74 -4.47 -16.43 -3.19
C ILE A 74 -3.41 -16.67 -4.29
N THR A 75 -3.56 -17.73 -5.08
CA THR A 75 -2.65 -18.03 -6.20
C THR A 75 -2.78 -17.03 -7.33
N ALA A 76 -3.99 -16.51 -7.60
CA ALA A 76 -4.16 -15.48 -8.62
C ALA A 76 -3.51 -14.14 -8.23
N GLN A 77 -3.46 -13.84 -6.92
CA GLN A 77 -2.92 -12.57 -6.41
C GLN A 77 -1.42 -12.65 -6.10
N SER A 78 -0.86 -13.85 -5.93
CA SER A 78 0.54 -14.02 -5.53
C SER A 78 1.56 -13.36 -6.48
N PRO A 79 1.40 -13.36 -7.82
CA PRO A 79 2.37 -12.72 -8.70
C PRO A 79 2.44 -11.18 -8.51
N LEU A 80 1.29 -10.54 -8.26
CA LEU A 80 1.20 -9.09 -8.05
C LEU A 80 1.87 -8.67 -6.74
N ILE A 81 1.71 -9.48 -5.69
CA ILE A 81 2.38 -9.27 -4.41
C ILE A 81 3.89 -9.42 -4.58
N ILE A 82 4.35 -10.47 -5.27
CA ILE A 82 5.77 -10.69 -5.56
C ILE A 82 6.36 -9.54 -6.35
N GLU A 83 5.64 -9.00 -7.34
CA GLU A 83 6.10 -7.83 -8.08
C GLU A 83 6.29 -6.62 -7.16
N GLY A 84 5.33 -6.31 -6.29
CA GLY A 84 5.48 -5.25 -5.28
C GLY A 84 6.67 -5.47 -4.35
N LEU A 85 6.94 -6.72 -3.94
CA LEU A 85 8.10 -7.06 -3.10
C LEU A 85 9.44 -6.88 -3.83
N LYS A 86 9.49 -7.15 -5.14
CA LYS A 86 10.68 -6.89 -5.97
C LYS A 86 11.03 -5.40 -6.00
N TYR A 87 10.05 -4.52 -6.22
CA TYR A 87 10.29 -3.07 -6.21
C TYR A 87 10.65 -2.57 -4.81
N LEU A 88 10.03 -3.12 -3.76
CA LEU A 88 10.37 -2.81 -2.38
C LEU A 88 11.82 -3.17 -2.05
N THR A 89 12.29 -4.34 -2.50
CA THR A 89 13.68 -4.78 -2.26
C THR A 89 14.68 -3.94 -3.07
N ARG A 90 14.27 -3.44 -4.24
CA ARG A 90 15.08 -2.52 -5.07
C ARG A 90 15.05 -1.07 -4.56
N ASN A 91 14.27 -0.76 -3.52
CA ASN A 91 14.02 0.59 -3.04
C ASN A 91 13.61 1.56 -4.18
N ASP A 92 12.78 1.06 -5.12
CA ASP A 92 12.27 1.85 -6.24
C ASP A 92 10.86 2.31 -5.94
N PHE A 93 10.73 3.58 -5.56
CA PHE A 93 9.48 4.25 -5.26
C PHE A 93 9.14 5.32 -6.30
N SER A 94 9.59 5.14 -7.55
CA SER A 94 9.24 6.01 -8.67
C SER A 94 7.73 5.99 -8.96
N GLY A 95 7.19 7.10 -9.46
CA GLY A 95 5.75 7.27 -9.71
C GLY A 95 5.14 6.19 -10.62
N ASP A 96 5.94 5.63 -11.53
CA ASP A 96 5.52 4.58 -12.47
C ASP A 96 5.15 3.25 -11.77
N THR A 97 5.64 3.05 -10.54
CA THR A 97 5.38 1.83 -9.76
C THR A 97 4.09 1.88 -8.93
N LEU A 98 3.33 2.99 -9.00
CA LEU A 98 2.17 3.22 -8.12
C LEU A 98 1.13 2.10 -8.22
N ARG A 99 0.80 1.69 -9.45
CA ARG A 99 -0.19 0.63 -9.70
C ARG A 99 0.27 -0.71 -9.12
N ILE A 100 1.56 -1.02 -9.25
CA ILE A 100 2.14 -2.27 -8.77
C ILE A 100 2.04 -2.35 -7.24
N TYR A 101 2.41 -1.29 -6.53
CA TYR A 101 2.25 -1.24 -5.07
C TYR A 101 0.79 -1.28 -4.63
N ALA A 102 -0.12 -0.63 -5.35
CA ALA A 102 -1.55 -0.65 -5.03
C ALA A 102 -2.12 -2.08 -5.11
N GLU A 103 -1.82 -2.80 -6.18
CA GLU A 103 -2.26 -4.19 -6.37
C GLU A 103 -1.58 -5.13 -5.37
N ALA A 104 -0.29 -4.95 -5.07
CA ALA A 104 0.40 -5.75 -4.06
C ALA A 104 -0.23 -5.59 -2.65
N VAL A 105 -0.60 -4.36 -2.26
CA VAL A 105 -1.30 -4.11 -0.98
C VAL A 105 -2.66 -4.80 -0.95
N LYS A 106 -3.46 -4.66 -2.02
CA LYS A 106 -4.77 -5.34 -2.13
C LYS A 106 -4.63 -6.86 -2.09
N GLY A 107 -3.62 -7.41 -2.77
CA GLY A 107 -3.33 -8.83 -2.75
C GLY A 107 -3.09 -9.35 -1.34
N VAL A 108 -2.23 -8.69 -0.55
CA VAL A 108 -1.99 -9.10 0.84
C VAL A 108 -3.23 -8.90 1.71
N GLU A 109 -4.05 -7.87 1.47
CA GLU A 109 -5.34 -7.71 2.18
C GLU A 109 -6.31 -8.86 1.91
N ILE A 110 -6.32 -9.43 0.69
CA ILE A 110 -7.11 -10.61 0.37
C ILE A 110 -6.60 -11.81 1.18
N PHE A 111 -5.28 -12.03 1.25
CA PHE A 111 -4.69 -13.07 2.09
C PHE A 111 -5.13 -12.94 3.55
N ILE A 112 -5.03 -11.72 4.12
CA ILE A 112 -5.44 -11.43 5.50
C ILE A 112 -6.92 -11.75 5.71
N LYS A 113 -7.81 -11.25 4.84
CA LYS A 113 -9.26 -11.50 4.95
C LYS A 113 -9.61 -12.99 4.87
N ILE A 114 -8.92 -13.74 4.03
CA ILE A 114 -9.13 -15.20 3.91
C ILE A 114 -8.71 -15.92 5.20
N LEU A 115 -7.60 -15.50 5.81
CA LEU A 115 -7.13 -16.06 7.09
C LEU A 115 -8.02 -15.65 8.27
N GLU A 116 -8.57 -14.44 8.28
CA GLU A 116 -9.49 -13.95 9.31
C GLU A 116 -10.84 -14.68 9.31
N ARG A 117 -11.34 -15.11 8.14
CA ARG A 117 -12.64 -15.77 8.00
C ARG A 117 -12.74 -17.07 8.79
N ASN A 118 -11.65 -17.80 8.97
CA ASN A 118 -11.63 -19.01 9.78
C ASN A 118 -10.20 -19.29 10.27
N PRO A 119 -9.96 -19.44 11.59
CA PRO A 119 -8.62 -19.71 12.12
C PRO A 119 -8.00 -20.99 11.54
N ASN A 120 -8.82 -21.99 11.16
CA ASN A 120 -8.32 -23.23 10.54
C ASN A 120 -8.00 -23.11 9.03
N ASN A 121 -8.24 -21.96 8.39
CA ASN A 121 -8.01 -21.78 6.95
C ASN A 121 -6.52 -21.84 6.59
N TYR A 122 -5.63 -21.41 7.48
CA TYR A 122 -4.20 -21.51 7.22
C TYR A 122 -3.77 -22.95 6.95
N TYR A 123 -4.22 -23.91 7.77
CA TYR A 123 -3.92 -25.32 7.56
C TYR A 123 -4.46 -25.86 6.22
N LYS A 124 -5.68 -25.45 5.82
CA LYS A 124 -6.27 -25.82 4.53
C LYS A 124 -5.46 -25.27 3.36
N LEU A 125 -5.08 -24.00 3.44
CA LEU A 125 -4.33 -23.31 2.40
C LEU A 125 -2.85 -23.66 2.40
N SER A 126 -2.32 -24.22 3.49
CA SER A 126 -0.90 -24.57 3.63
C SER A 126 -0.42 -25.54 2.54
N ALA A 127 -1.30 -26.44 2.05
CA ALA A 127 -0.98 -27.33 0.94
C ALA A 127 -0.74 -26.55 -0.36
N VAL A 128 -1.56 -25.53 -0.62
CA VAL A 128 -1.47 -24.66 -1.79
C VAL A 128 -0.27 -23.73 -1.66
N ILE A 129 -0.09 -23.11 -0.49
CA ILE A 129 1.03 -22.22 -0.18
C ILE A 129 2.38 -22.94 -0.35
N LYS A 130 2.48 -24.22 0.04
CA LYS A 130 3.72 -24.99 -0.12
C LYS A 130 3.98 -25.44 -1.56
N THR A 131 2.94 -25.56 -2.37
CA THR A 131 3.02 -26.05 -3.76
C THR A 131 3.30 -24.91 -4.74
N ASP A 132 2.62 -23.78 -4.57
CA ASP A 132 2.80 -22.59 -5.40
C ASP A 132 4.05 -21.80 -4.97
N VAL A 133 4.93 -21.51 -5.92
CA VAL A 133 6.24 -20.89 -5.65
C VAL A 133 6.07 -19.48 -5.10
N ASP A 134 5.15 -18.70 -5.68
CA ASP A 134 4.93 -17.30 -5.31
C ASP A 134 4.27 -17.21 -3.93
N CYS A 135 3.25 -18.03 -3.64
CA CYS A 135 2.64 -18.10 -2.31
C CYS A 135 3.66 -18.49 -1.22
N LYS A 136 4.54 -19.46 -1.51
CA LYS A 136 5.61 -19.87 -0.58
C LYS A 136 6.59 -18.73 -0.31
N GLU A 137 6.98 -17.98 -1.33
CA GLU A 137 7.86 -16.83 -1.18
C GLU A 137 7.21 -15.72 -0.33
N ILE A 138 5.93 -15.41 -0.58
CA ILE A 138 5.17 -14.44 0.21
C ILE A 138 5.11 -14.87 1.68
N GLU A 139 4.80 -16.14 1.95
CA GLU A 139 4.80 -16.70 3.30
C GLU A 139 6.16 -16.53 3.97
N ASN A 140 7.24 -16.96 3.30
CA ASN A 140 8.59 -16.84 3.85
C ASN A 140 8.94 -15.38 4.22
N VAL A 141 8.56 -14.42 3.38
CA VAL A 141 8.78 -12.99 3.66
C VAL A 141 7.96 -12.54 4.87
N ALA A 142 6.67 -12.89 4.95
CA ALA A 142 5.80 -12.56 6.07
C ALA A 142 6.35 -13.12 7.39
N LEU A 143 6.66 -14.42 7.43
CA LEU A 143 7.18 -15.08 8.63
C LEU A 143 8.56 -14.54 9.03
N LYS A 144 9.40 -14.17 8.04
CA LYS A 144 10.69 -13.51 8.31
C LYS A 144 10.50 -12.15 8.96
N LEU A 145 9.54 -11.33 8.49
CA LEU A 145 9.21 -10.05 9.12
C LEU A 145 8.76 -10.23 10.57
N TYR A 146 7.90 -11.21 10.84
CA TYR A 146 7.48 -11.54 12.19
C TYR A 146 8.65 -11.96 13.08
N LYS A 147 9.49 -12.89 12.59
CA LYS A 147 10.68 -13.37 13.29
C LYS A 147 11.66 -12.24 13.60
N MET A 148 11.84 -11.30 12.68
CA MET A 148 12.72 -10.14 12.91
C MET A 148 12.21 -9.28 14.06
N LYS A 149 10.91 -9.03 14.16
CA LYS A 149 10.32 -8.19 15.21
C LYS A 149 10.25 -8.90 16.57
N HIS A 150 9.88 -10.17 16.58
CA HIS A 150 9.60 -10.92 17.81
C HIS A 150 10.72 -11.87 18.24
N ARG A 151 11.76 -12.06 17.41
CA ARG A 151 12.91 -12.96 17.61
C ARG A 151 12.57 -14.46 17.68
N TYR A 152 11.33 -14.86 17.42
CA TYR A 152 10.90 -16.26 17.32
C TYR A 152 9.96 -16.47 16.12
N ASN A 153 9.80 -17.73 15.69
CA ASN A 153 8.92 -18.08 14.58
C ASN A 153 7.45 -18.11 15.04
N PRO A 154 6.50 -17.62 14.24
CA PRO A 154 5.09 -17.73 14.57
C PRO A 154 4.67 -19.20 14.63
N GLN A 155 3.94 -19.58 15.68
CA GLN A 155 3.48 -20.95 15.94
C GLN A 155 1.96 -21.08 15.92
N THR A 156 1.23 -19.99 16.18
CA THR A 156 -0.24 -19.98 16.20
C THR A 156 -0.80 -19.24 14.99
N ASP A 157 -2.03 -19.58 14.58
CA ASP A 157 -2.69 -18.94 13.44
C ASP A 157 -2.80 -17.42 13.61
N ASN A 158 -3.00 -16.94 14.85
CA ASN A 158 -3.01 -15.51 15.16
C ASN A 158 -1.64 -14.85 14.93
N GLN A 159 -0.54 -15.53 15.24
CA GLN A 159 0.81 -15.02 14.99
C GLN A 159 1.14 -15.02 13.49
N ILE A 160 0.63 -16.01 12.75
CA ILE A 160 0.75 -16.06 11.29
C ILE A 160 -0.06 -14.92 10.66
N LEU A 161 -1.28 -14.67 11.12
CA LEU A 161 -2.09 -13.54 10.69
C LEU A 161 -1.35 -12.22 10.92
N GLN A 162 -0.80 -12.01 12.13
CA GLN A 162 0.03 -10.85 12.44
C GLN A 162 1.25 -10.71 11.50
N ALA A 163 1.86 -11.82 11.08
CA ALA A 163 2.95 -11.80 10.11
C ALA A 163 2.51 -11.23 8.74
N TYR A 164 1.33 -11.62 8.25
CA TYR A 164 0.77 -11.06 7.01
C TYR A 164 0.34 -9.59 7.18
N GLU A 165 -0.16 -9.19 8.35
CA GLU A 165 -0.45 -7.78 8.64
C GLU A 165 0.82 -6.92 8.62
N MET A 166 1.93 -7.45 9.13
CA MET A 166 3.24 -6.78 9.06
C MET A 166 3.71 -6.63 7.62
N LEU A 167 3.53 -7.67 6.78
CA LEU A 167 3.83 -7.60 5.35
C LEU A 167 2.99 -6.53 4.65
N ARG A 168 1.67 -6.49 4.89
CA ARG A 168 0.77 -5.44 4.38
C ARG A 168 1.26 -4.06 4.78
N ASN A 169 1.61 -3.87 6.06
CA ASN A 169 2.08 -2.58 6.55
C ASN A 169 3.38 -2.14 5.86
N ARG A 170 4.31 -3.07 5.60
CA ARG A 170 5.54 -2.77 4.88
C ARG A 170 5.29 -2.36 3.43
N LEU A 171 4.44 -3.09 2.70
CA LEU A 171 4.03 -2.72 1.34
C LEU A 171 3.27 -1.40 1.30
N LYS A 172 2.44 -1.12 2.32
CA LYS A 172 1.71 0.15 2.46
C LYS A 172 2.62 1.33 2.68
N ILE A 173 3.73 1.16 3.41
CA ILE A 173 4.78 2.18 3.51
C ILE A 173 5.37 2.45 2.12
N GLY A 174 5.69 1.41 1.35
CA GLY A 174 6.17 1.55 -0.03
C GLY A 174 5.18 2.30 -0.93
N TYR A 175 3.90 1.90 -0.90
CA TYR A 175 2.82 2.58 -1.61
C TYR A 175 2.73 4.07 -1.26
N ASN A 176 2.81 4.41 0.03
CA ASN A 176 2.82 5.79 0.49
C ASN A 176 4.03 6.57 -0.04
N LYS A 177 5.22 5.98 -0.08
CA LYS A 177 6.42 6.62 -0.67
C LYS A 177 6.23 6.92 -2.16
N VAL A 178 5.58 6.02 -2.91
CA VAL A 178 5.30 6.23 -4.33
C VAL A 178 4.25 7.32 -4.55
N LEU A 179 3.18 7.33 -3.74
CA LEU A 179 2.17 8.40 -3.79
C LEU A 179 2.79 9.78 -3.62
N LEU A 180 3.70 9.93 -2.66
CA LEU A 180 4.42 11.19 -2.42
C LEU A 180 5.31 11.56 -3.60
N SER A 181 6.02 10.59 -4.17
CA SER A 181 6.88 10.82 -5.34
C SER A 181 6.07 11.33 -6.53
N SER A 182 4.88 10.78 -6.77
CA SER A 182 3.95 11.24 -7.80
C SER A 182 3.45 12.67 -7.52
N SER A 183 2.98 12.95 -6.31
CA SER A 183 2.51 14.30 -5.96
C SER A 183 3.59 15.36 -5.91
N MET A 184 4.84 14.97 -5.66
CA MET A 184 5.97 15.89 -5.75
C MET A 184 6.21 16.35 -7.21
N ILE A 185 5.92 15.51 -8.19
CA ILE A 185 5.96 15.91 -9.61
C ILE A 185 4.76 16.82 -9.89
N GLY A 186 3.56 16.41 -9.47
CA GLY A 186 2.32 17.15 -9.70
C GLY A 186 2.35 18.56 -9.12
N ILE A 187 2.80 18.74 -7.89
CA ILE A 187 2.77 20.03 -7.20
C ILE A 187 3.63 21.11 -7.90
N LYS A 188 4.67 20.71 -8.65
CA LYS A 188 5.56 21.66 -9.35
C LYS A 188 4.79 22.55 -10.34
N LYS A 189 3.64 22.11 -10.88
CA LYS A 189 2.83 22.90 -11.83
C LYS A 189 2.26 24.20 -11.24
N TYR A 190 2.30 24.35 -9.91
CA TYR A 190 1.85 25.53 -9.17
C TYR A 190 2.99 26.47 -8.73
N PHE A 191 4.24 26.08 -8.99
CA PHE A 191 5.42 26.84 -8.57
C PHE A 191 6.18 27.37 -9.79
N LEU A 192 6.76 28.56 -9.65
CA LEU A 192 7.69 29.13 -10.61
C LEU A 192 9.04 28.41 -10.58
N LEU A 193 9.83 28.54 -11.64
CA LEU A 193 11.20 28.02 -11.68
C LEU A 193 12.09 28.63 -10.59
N SER A 194 11.77 29.84 -10.13
CA SER A 194 12.41 30.48 -8.97
C SER A 194 12.11 29.79 -7.64
N GLY A 195 11.16 28.85 -7.60
CA GLY A 195 10.74 28.12 -6.41
C GLY A 195 9.62 28.81 -5.62
N ASN A 196 9.19 30.01 -6.02
CA ASN A 196 8.06 30.71 -5.41
C ASN A 196 6.72 30.17 -5.91
N LEU A 197 5.70 30.23 -5.05
CA LEU A 197 4.33 29.89 -5.43
C LEU A 197 3.85 30.88 -6.50
N ASN A 198 3.26 30.37 -7.58
CA ASN A 198 2.60 31.22 -8.57
C ASN A 198 1.22 31.64 -8.05
N GLN A 199 1.20 32.71 -7.26
CA GLN A 199 0.01 33.21 -6.59
C GLN A 199 -1.07 33.67 -7.59
N GLU A 200 -0.70 34.33 -8.67
CA GLU A 200 -1.63 34.77 -9.72
C GLU A 200 -2.35 33.58 -10.35
N LYS A 201 -1.59 32.55 -10.76
CA LYS A 201 -2.16 31.32 -11.33
C LYS A 201 -3.08 30.61 -10.32
N ALA A 202 -2.66 30.52 -9.06
CA ALA A 202 -3.47 29.87 -8.02
C ALA A 202 -4.76 30.66 -7.74
N ALA A 203 -4.69 31.99 -7.64
CA ALA A 203 -5.86 32.86 -7.46
C ALA A 203 -6.85 32.71 -8.62
N ASP A 204 -6.36 32.71 -9.85
CA ASP A 204 -7.17 32.51 -11.05
C ASP A 204 -7.91 31.16 -11.04
N LEU A 205 -7.22 30.08 -10.66
CA LEU A 205 -7.83 28.74 -10.58
C LEU A 205 -8.88 28.65 -9.47
N ILE A 206 -8.64 29.33 -8.34
CA ILE A 206 -9.60 29.41 -7.23
C ILE A 206 -10.86 30.18 -7.67
N LEU A 207 -10.68 31.34 -8.32
CA LEU A 207 -11.76 32.18 -8.83
C LEU A 207 -12.59 31.45 -9.89
N LYS A 208 -11.92 30.74 -10.81
CA LYS A 208 -12.57 29.92 -11.85
C LYS A 208 -13.24 28.66 -11.31
N LYS A 209 -13.05 28.32 -10.02
CA LYS A 209 -13.54 27.10 -9.38
C LYS A 209 -13.14 25.85 -10.16
N ASP A 210 -11.90 25.82 -10.62
CA ASP A 210 -11.38 24.72 -11.42
C ASP A 210 -11.47 23.38 -10.66
N LYS A 211 -11.98 22.35 -11.33
CA LYS A 211 -12.20 21.04 -10.71
C LYS A 211 -10.86 20.32 -10.47
N GLU A 212 -9.97 20.34 -11.44
CA GLU A 212 -8.65 19.67 -11.34
C GLU A 212 -7.84 20.26 -10.19
N PHE A 213 -7.84 21.58 -10.05
CA PHE A 213 -7.16 22.26 -8.94
C PHE A 213 -7.73 21.85 -7.57
N ARG A 214 -9.05 21.69 -7.43
CA ARG A 214 -9.65 21.24 -6.18
C ARG A 214 -9.30 19.80 -5.85
N ASP A 215 -9.36 18.92 -6.85
CA ASP A 215 -9.00 17.52 -6.70
C ASP A 215 -7.51 17.38 -6.27
N ASP A 216 -6.63 18.20 -6.86
CA ASP A 216 -5.22 18.28 -6.47
C ASP A 216 -5.02 18.79 -5.04
N ILE A 217 -5.77 19.81 -4.61
CA ILE A 217 -5.66 20.35 -3.24
C ILE A 217 -6.09 19.31 -2.21
N GLU A 218 -7.16 18.57 -2.49
CA GLU A 218 -7.58 17.45 -1.65
C GLU A 218 -6.50 16.37 -1.59
N GLN A 219 -5.95 15.99 -2.75
CA GLN A 219 -4.89 15.01 -2.84
C GLN A 219 -3.63 15.45 -2.06
N PHE A 220 -3.18 16.69 -2.23
CA PHE A 220 -2.01 17.22 -1.51
C PHE A 220 -2.26 17.33 -0.01
N THR A 221 -3.50 17.61 0.42
CA THR A 221 -3.87 17.60 1.84
C THR A 221 -3.70 16.20 2.43
N GLN A 222 -4.21 15.17 1.75
CA GLN A 222 -4.08 13.79 2.19
C GLN A 222 -2.60 13.36 2.20
N HIS A 223 -1.87 13.68 1.13
CA HIS A 223 -0.47 13.29 0.97
C HIS A 223 0.46 14.04 1.92
N LEU A 224 0.19 15.30 2.27
CA LEU A 224 0.94 16.02 3.30
C LEU A 224 0.86 15.32 4.66
N ASN A 225 -0.34 14.83 5.03
CA ASN A 225 -0.50 14.05 6.25
C ASN A 225 0.28 12.74 6.23
N VAL A 226 0.34 12.07 5.07
CA VAL A 226 1.16 10.87 4.87
C VAL A 226 2.65 11.21 5.00
N ALA A 227 3.12 12.29 4.39
CA ALA A 227 4.50 12.74 4.46
C ALA A 227 4.94 13.02 5.90
N ILE A 228 4.13 13.74 6.68
CA ILE A 228 4.41 14.02 8.10
C ILE A 228 4.49 12.73 8.92
N ARG A 229 3.63 11.74 8.63
CA ARG A 229 3.68 10.44 9.31
C ARG A 229 4.95 9.66 8.97
N LEU A 230 5.38 9.66 7.70
CA LEU A 230 6.63 9.00 7.30
C LEU A 230 7.84 9.64 7.97
N THR A 231 7.87 10.98 8.11
CA THR A 231 8.93 11.67 8.85
C THR A 231 9.00 11.21 10.31
N LYS A 232 7.85 10.98 10.97
CA LYS A 232 7.80 10.48 12.35
C LYS A 232 8.27 9.04 12.50
N ILE A 233 8.02 8.20 11.48
CA ILE A 233 8.45 6.78 11.48
C ILE A 233 9.97 6.67 11.30
N GLY A 234 10.63 7.70 10.76
CA GLY A 234 12.08 7.68 10.52
C GLY A 234 12.49 6.90 9.26
N ASP A 235 11.54 6.42 8.47
CA ASP A 235 11.79 5.63 7.25
C ASP A 235 11.97 6.54 6.01
N TYR A 236 12.98 7.41 6.07
CA TYR A 236 13.31 8.41 5.04
C TYR A 236 14.57 8.05 4.20
N GLU A 237 14.96 6.77 4.20
CA GLU A 237 16.14 6.24 3.49
C GLU A 237 16.26 6.74 2.04
N ILE A 238 17.52 6.89 1.59
CA ILE A 238 17.88 7.27 0.22
C ILE A 238 17.39 6.17 -0.73
N SER A 239 16.22 6.40 -1.31
CA SER A 239 15.58 5.47 -2.22
C SER A 239 15.35 6.12 -3.58
N LYS A 240 15.28 5.31 -4.65
CA LYS A 240 15.05 5.82 -6.01
C LYS A 240 13.62 6.34 -6.08
N GLY A 241 13.46 7.66 -6.22
CA GLY A 241 12.16 8.33 -6.29
C GLY A 241 11.84 9.24 -5.10
N LEU A 242 12.28 8.90 -3.88
CA LEU A 242 12.02 9.70 -2.68
C LEU A 242 13.24 9.72 -1.73
N ARG A 243 13.96 10.85 -1.70
CA ARG A 243 15.01 11.10 -0.69
C ARG A 243 14.43 11.89 0.48
N GLY A 244 15.04 11.83 1.68
CA GLY A 244 14.63 12.66 2.82
C GLY A 244 14.55 14.16 2.52
N ARG A 245 15.46 14.67 1.68
CA ARG A 245 15.41 16.05 1.15
C ARG A 245 14.17 16.32 0.30
N ASP A 246 13.79 15.36 -0.54
CA ASP A 246 12.66 15.46 -1.46
C ASP A 246 11.34 15.43 -0.67
N LEU A 247 11.26 14.59 0.37
CA LEU A 247 10.16 14.56 1.32
C LEU A 247 9.99 15.92 2.02
N ASN A 248 11.08 16.51 2.52
CA ASN A 248 11.03 17.82 3.16
C ASN A 248 10.61 18.92 2.17
N ALA A 249 11.14 18.87 0.93
CA ALA A 249 10.76 19.80 -0.12
C ALA A 249 9.27 19.71 -0.48
N PHE A 250 8.71 18.49 -0.52
CA PHE A 250 7.28 18.29 -0.71
C PHE A 250 6.47 18.89 0.44
N ILE A 251 6.83 18.61 1.70
CA ILE A 251 6.14 19.17 2.87
C ILE A 251 6.12 20.70 2.82
N ILE A 252 7.27 21.33 2.53
CA ILE A 252 7.39 22.80 2.43
C ILE A 252 6.50 23.35 1.31
N ARG A 253 6.51 22.75 0.12
CA ARG A 253 5.73 23.23 -1.03
C ARG A 253 4.22 23.00 -0.84
N ALA A 254 3.83 21.81 -0.36
CA ALA A 254 2.44 21.47 -0.11
C ALA A 254 1.84 22.36 0.97
N SER A 255 2.53 22.54 2.10
CA SER A 255 2.07 23.44 3.16
C SER A 255 1.98 24.90 2.72
N HIS A 256 2.89 25.38 1.86
CA HIS A 256 2.82 26.74 1.31
C HIS A 256 1.60 26.94 0.39
N LEU A 257 1.39 26.00 -0.54
CA LEU A 257 0.24 26.03 -1.45
C LEU A 257 -1.09 25.96 -0.69
N LEU A 258 -1.19 25.05 0.28
CA LEU A 258 -2.39 24.87 1.10
C LEU A 258 -2.66 26.11 1.97
N ALA A 259 -1.64 26.69 2.60
CA ALA A 259 -1.79 27.92 3.37
C ALA A 259 -2.36 29.06 2.49
N TYR A 260 -1.83 29.23 1.27
CA TYR A 260 -2.35 30.22 0.33
C TYR A 260 -3.78 29.92 -0.11
N TYR A 261 -4.11 28.67 -0.42
CA TYR A 261 -5.46 28.24 -0.80
C TYR A 261 -6.50 28.58 0.27
N PHE A 262 -6.23 28.18 1.52
CA PHE A 262 -7.16 28.42 2.63
C PHE A 262 -7.23 29.90 3.02
N HIS A 263 -6.15 30.67 2.83
CA HIS A 263 -6.17 32.12 2.96
C HIS A 263 -7.17 32.76 1.99
N VAL A 264 -7.12 32.40 0.70
CA VAL A 264 -7.99 32.96 -0.33
C VAL A 264 -9.47 32.58 -0.14
N ILE A 265 -9.74 31.38 0.38
CA ILE A 265 -11.12 30.91 0.66
C ILE A 265 -11.67 31.44 2.01
N GLY A 266 -10.80 32.00 2.86
CA GLY A 266 -11.19 32.58 4.14
C GLY A 266 -11.28 31.58 5.30
N ASP A 267 -10.70 30.37 5.17
CA ASP A 267 -10.58 29.41 6.28
C ASP A 267 -9.31 29.70 7.09
N THR A 268 -9.45 30.55 8.10
CA THR A 268 -8.36 31.01 8.96
C THR A 268 -7.74 29.88 9.80
N LYS A 269 -8.52 28.86 10.17
CA LYS A 269 -8.01 27.75 11.01
C LYS A 269 -7.06 26.86 10.21
N SER A 270 -7.47 26.49 9.00
CA SER A 270 -6.65 25.67 8.11
C SER A 270 -5.43 26.44 7.61
N GLU A 271 -5.60 27.72 7.26
CA GLU A 271 -4.48 28.61 6.88
C GLU A 271 -3.39 28.64 7.96
N GLU A 272 -3.77 28.92 9.21
CA GLU A 272 -2.81 29.02 10.32
C GLU A 272 -2.13 27.67 10.59
N HIS A 273 -2.85 26.55 10.46
CA HIS A 273 -2.28 25.22 10.60
C HIS A 273 -1.19 24.98 9.55
N TYR A 274 -1.50 25.15 8.26
CA TYR A 274 -0.53 24.88 7.19
C TYR A 274 0.62 25.89 7.16
N ARG A 275 0.37 27.16 7.53
CA ARG A 275 1.43 28.16 7.68
C ARG A 275 2.44 27.76 8.77
N ARG A 276 1.97 27.26 9.91
CA ARG A 276 2.86 26.73 10.97
C ARG A 276 3.65 25.52 10.49
N VAL A 277 3.02 24.60 9.77
CA VAL A 277 3.71 23.43 9.19
C VAL A 277 4.81 23.87 8.23
N HIS A 278 4.54 24.84 7.37
CA HIS A 278 5.50 25.41 6.43
C HIS A 278 6.71 26.01 7.15
N GLU A 279 6.47 26.92 8.10
CA GLU A 279 7.53 27.61 8.84
C GLU A 279 8.41 26.64 9.65
N ASN A 280 7.81 25.61 10.24
CA ASN A 280 8.55 24.59 10.97
C ASN A 280 9.49 23.80 10.03
N HIS A 281 8.98 23.29 8.91
CA HIS A 281 9.80 22.46 8.00
C HIS A 281 10.79 23.26 7.14
N LYS A 282 10.53 24.56 6.94
CA LYS A 282 11.47 25.48 6.30
C LYS A 282 12.72 25.72 7.16
N LYS A 283 12.55 25.75 8.49
CA LYS A 283 13.66 25.96 9.45
C LYS A 283 14.46 24.69 9.72
N TYR A 284 13.82 23.54 9.73
CA TYR A 284 14.46 22.25 10.03
C TYR A 284 14.63 21.42 8.74
N PHE A 285 15.85 21.38 8.21
CA PHE A 285 16.18 20.46 7.12
C PHE A 285 16.49 19.06 7.66
N ILE A 286 15.74 18.06 7.20
CA ILE A 286 16.13 16.66 7.34
C ILE A 286 17.42 16.48 6.53
N THR A 287 18.55 16.32 7.21
CA THR A 287 19.91 16.28 6.62
C THR A 287 20.63 14.94 6.81
N ARG A 288 19.93 13.90 7.25
CA ARG A 288 20.48 12.54 7.33
C ARG A 288 19.61 11.60 6.54
#